data_AF-A0A954QD87-F1
#
_entry.id   AF-A0A954QD87-F1
#
_cell.length_a   1.000
_cell.length_b   1.000
_cell.length_c   1.000
_cell.angle_alpha   90.00
_cell.angle_beta   90.00
_cell.angle_gamma   90.00
#
_symmetry.space_group_name_H-M   'P 1'
#
loop_
_entity.id
_entity.type
_entity.pdbx_description
1 polymer ?
#
loop_
_entity_poly.entity_id
_entity_poly.type
_entity_poly.pdbx_seq_one_letter_code
_entity_poly.pdbx_strand_id
1 'polypeptide(L)'
;TNALADGFDETMWIDSDVGFDPDDVERLRQHNVPIVCGIYPQKGRRVLACHVLPGTEKLIFGDEGGLTEILYAGTGFLLVRREAYETIQRDLQLPLCNERFGGRPMVPYFQPMSHPESVDGEVGGHWYLAEDFAFCQRARQAGFKVYADTRVRLMHYGNYGYSWEDAGMELQRYRTFHFHTK
;
A
#
# COMPACT_ATOMS: atom_id res chain seq x y z
N THR A 1 -0.25 -7.57 15.17
CA THR A 1 -1.41 -8.35 14.70
C THR A 1 -1.44 -9.69 15.44
N ASN A 2 -2.52 -10.48 15.36
CA ASN A 2 -2.53 -11.83 15.98
C ASN A 2 -1.44 -12.74 15.40
N ALA A 3 -1.16 -12.64 14.10
CA ALA A 3 -0.09 -13.40 13.45
C ALA A 3 1.28 -13.23 14.14
N LEU A 4 1.64 -12.02 14.56
CA LEU A 4 2.89 -11.80 15.29
C LEU A 4 2.88 -12.49 16.67
N ALA A 5 1.74 -12.45 17.37
CA ALA A 5 1.59 -13.13 18.66
C ALA A 5 1.61 -14.66 18.51
N ASP A 6 1.15 -15.17 17.37
CA ASP A 6 1.20 -16.60 17.02
C ASP A 6 2.58 -17.05 16.50
N GLY A 7 3.57 -16.16 16.44
CA GLY A 7 4.95 -16.50 16.11
C GLY A 7 5.33 -16.40 14.63
N PHE A 8 4.47 -15.87 13.75
CA PHE A 8 4.80 -15.69 12.34
C PHE A 8 5.80 -14.55 12.10
N ASP A 9 6.71 -14.70 11.14
CA ASP A 9 7.78 -13.73 10.85
C ASP A 9 7.35 -12.55 9.97
N GLU A 10 6.15 -12.61 9.42
CA GLU A 10 5.62 -11.60 8.51
C GLU A 10 4.10 -11.72 8.37
N THR A 11 3.50 -10.70 7.78
CA THR A 11 2.09 -10.68 7.38
C THR A 11 1.98 -10.28 5.93
N MET A 12 1.10 -10.95 5.19
CA MET A 12 0.67 -10.56 3.85
C MET A 12 -0.77 -10.04 3.94
N TRP A 13 -0.97 -8.76 3.66
CA TRP A 13 -2.28 -8.13 3.59
C TRP A 13 -2.80 -8.19 2.15
N ILE A 14 -4.02 -8.67 1.99
CA ILE A 14 -4.68 -8.81 0.69
C ILE A 14 -6.15 -8.40 0.87
N ASP A 15 -6.59 -7.40 0.11
CA ASP A 15 -8.01 -7.02 0.10
C ASP A 15 -8.81 -8.09 -0.65
N SER A 16 -10.04 -8.36 -0.20
CA SER A 16 -10.89 -9.43 -0.76
C SER A 16 -11.30 -9.20 -2.22
N ASP A 17 -11.08 -8.00 -2.74
CA ASP A 17 -11.38 -7.58 -4.10
C ASP A 17 -10.11 -7.30 -4.93
N VAL A 18 -8.94 -7.71 -4.45
CA VAL A 18 -7.69 -7.66 -5.22
C VAL A 18 -7.38 -9.02 -5.83
N GLY A 19 -7.32 -9.08 -7.15
CA GLY A 19 -6.80 -10.20 -7.92
C GLY A 19 -5.30 -10.10 -8.12
N PHE A 20 -4.60 -11.20 -7.96
CA PHE A 20 -3.14 -11.31 -8.02
C PHE A 20 -2.72 -12.68 -8.55
N ASP A 21 -1.49 -12.79 -9.05
CA ASP A 21 -0.86 -14.08 -9.30
C ASP A 21 -0.24 -14.60 -7.99
N PRO A 22 -0.49 -15.85 -7.55
CA PRO A 22 0.11 -16.39 -6.33
C PRO A 22 1.64 -16.27 -6.26
N ASP A 23 2.33 -16.34 -7.40
CA ASP A 23 3.79 -16.19 -7.47
C ASP A 23 4.24 -14.77 -7.11
N ASP A 24 3.35 -13.77 -7.19
CA ASP A 24 3.66 -12.40 -6.77
C ASP A 24 3.93 -12.30 -5.26
N VAL A 25 3.35 -13.18 -4.43
CA VAL A 25 3.65 -13.20 -2.99
C VAL A 25 5.10 -13.60 -2.76
N GLU A 26 5.57 -14.65 -3.45
CA GLU A 26 6.97 -15.06 -3.37
C GLU A 26 7.92 -14.04 -4.00
N ARG A 27 7.51 -13.41 -5.10
CA ARG A 27 8.25 -12.28 -5.69
C ARG A 27 8.44 -11.15 -4.68
N LEU A 28 7.41 -10.79 -3.92
CA LEU A 28 7.53 -9.79 -2.86
C LEU A 28 8.52 -10.24 -1.77
N ARG A 29 8.42 -11.48 -1.30
CA ARG A 29 9.33 -12.06 -0.28
C ARG A 29 10.80 -12.02 -0.71
N GLN A 30 11.07 -12.32 -1.99
CA GLN A 30 12.43 -12.40 -2.55
C GLN A 30 13.21 -11.07 -2.49
N HIS A 31 12.52 -9.92 -2.42
CA HIS A 31 13.19 -8.62 -2.29
C HIS A 31 13.93 -8.44 -0.97
N ASN A 32 13.57 -9.22 0.06
CA ASN A 32 14.21 -9.16 1.37
C ASN A 32 14.22 -7.77 2.02
N VAL A 33 13.13 -7.00 1.83
CA VAL A 33 12.92 -5.71 2.49
C VAL A 33 11.81 -5.79 3.53
N PRO A 34 11.83 -4.93 4.58
CA PRO A 34 10.86 -5.00 5.67
C PRO A 34 9.41 -4.75 5.24
N ILE A 35 9.19 -3.90 4.23
CA ILE A 35 7.86 -3.50 3.76
C ILE A 35 7.89 -3.40 2.23
N VAL A 36 7.05 -4.19 1.56
CA VAL A 36 6.90 -4.15 0.09
C VAL A 36 5.47 -4.45 -0.34
N CYS A 37 4.98 -3.78 -1.37
CA CYS A 37 3.63 -3.98 -1.90
C CYS A 37 3.60 -4.20 -3.42
N GLY A 38 2.44 -4.60 -3.93
CA GLY A 38 2.06 -4.36 -5.32
C GLY A 38 1.23 -3.08 -5.43
N ILE A 39 1.13 -2.49 -6.62
CA ILE A 39 0.33 -1.27 -6.85
C ILE A 39 -0.87 -1.57 -7.74
N TYR A 40 -2.03 -1.08 -7.32
CA TYR A 40 -3.31 -1.22 -8.02
C TYR A 40 -4.02 0.14 -8.14
N PRO A 41 -4.94 0.32 -9.12
CA PRO A 41 -5.72 1.55 -9.28
C PRO A 41 -6.82 1.67 -8.21
N GLN A 42 -7.25 2.90 -7.90
CA GLN A 42 -8.51 3.10 -7.18
C GLN A 42 -9.70 2.91 -8.12
N LYS A 43 -10.76 2.24 -7.65
CA LYS A 43 -11.96 1.98 -8.45
C LYS A 43 -12.60 3.28 -8.93
N GLY A 44 -12.81 3.38 -10.24
CA GLY A 44 -13.52 4.49 -10.87
C GLY A 44 -12.81 5.84 -10.78
N ARG A 45 -11.53 5.86 -10.38
CA ARG A 45 -10.71 7.07 -10.29
C ARG A 45 -9.42 6.86 -11.07
N ARG A 46 -8.96 7.89 -11.78
CA ARG A 46 -7.69 7.89 -12.52
C ARG A 46 -6.51 8.14 -11.60
N VAL A 47 -6.38 7.32 -10.55
CA VAL A 47 -5.31 7.42 -9.55
C VAL A 47 -4.92 6.02 -9.07
N LEU A 48 -3.65 5.86 -8.70
CA LEU A 48 -3.14 4.65 -8.07
C LEU A 48 -3.43 4.67 -6.57
N ALA A 49 -3.56 3.49 -5.95
CA ALA A 49 -3.68 3.32 -4.50
C ALA A 49 -2.32 3.45 -3.80
N CYS A 50 -1.58 4.52 -4.10
CA CYS A 50 -0.29 4.84 -3.49
C CYS A 50 0.01 6.34 -3.61
N HIS A 51 0.91 6.84 -2.77
CA HIS A 51 1.61 8.11 -3.00
C HIS A 51 3.09 7.82 -3.30
N VAL A 52 3.61 8.43 -4.36
CA VAL A 52 5.03 8.37 -4.72
C VAL A 52 5.84 9.38 -3.91
N LEU A 53 7.17 9.21 -3.89
CA LEU A 53 8.06 10.19 -3.27
C LEU A 53 7.96 11.55 -4.00
N PRO A 54 8.11 12.69 -3.29
CA PRO A 54 8.24 14.00 -3.92
C PRO A 54 9.35 14.01 -4.97
N GLY A 55 9.08 14.60 -6.15
CA GLY A 55 10.01 14.63 -7.28
C GLY A 55 10.01 13.38 -8.16
N THR A 56 9.18 12.38 -7.88
CA THR A 56 9.01 11.22 -8.78
C THR A 56 8.29 11.65 -10.06
N GLU A 57 8.99 11.67 -11.20
CA GLU A 57 8.43 12.08 -12.49
C GLU A 57 7.62 10.96 -13.19
N LYS A 58 8.02 9.70 -13.00
CA LYS A 58 7.39 8.54 -13.63
C LYS A 58 7.50 7.29 -12.79
N LEU A 59 6.49 6.43 -12.91
CA LEU A 59 6.52 5.02 -12.50
C LEU A 59 6.45 4.16 -13.76
N ILE A 60 7.29 3.14 -13.84
CA ILE A 60 7.30 2.17 -14.94
C ILE A 60 6.72 0.86 -14.41
N PHE A 61 5.74 0.31 -15.13
CA PHE A 61 5.04 -0.91 -14.76
C PHE A 61 5.28 -2.03 -15.77
N GLY A 62 5.14 -3.29 -15.34
CA GLY A 62 5.32 -4.46 -16.20
C GLY A 62 6.79 -4.87 -16.31
N ASP A 63 7.19 -5.42 -17.46
CA ASP A 63 8.51 -6.05 -17.63
C ASP A 63 9.71 -5.12 -17.40
N GLU A 64 9.53 -3.81 -17.65
CA GLU A 64 10.54 -2.76 -17.40
C GLU A 64 10.45 -2.16 -15.98
N GLY A 65 9.53 -2.68 -15.16
CA GLY A 65 9.36 -2.28 -13.77
C GLY A 65 10.42 -2.87 -12.84
N GLY A 66 10.25 -2.61 -11.55
CA GLY A 66 11.11 -3.17 -10.52
C GLY A 66 10.78 -2.66 -9.13
N LEU A 67 11.70 -2.90 -8.19
CA LEU A 67 11.55 -2.43 -6.82
C LEU A 67 11.75 -0.91 -6.76
N THR A 68 10.69 -0.18 -6.41
CA THR A 68 10.66 1.28 -6.35
C THR A 68 10.27 1.74 -4.96
N GLU A 69 11.00 2.70 -4.40
CA GLU A 69 10.63 3.34 -3.14
C GLU A 69 9.44 4.30 -3.36
N ILE A 70 8.41 4.21 -2.52
CA ILE A 70 7.23 5.06 -2.56
C ILE A 70 7.01 5.74 -1.20
N LEU A 71 6.17 6.78 -1.20
CA LEU A 71 5.83 7.49 0.03
C LEU A 71 4.88 6.66 0.88
N TYR A 72 3.72 6.30 0.33
CA TYR A 72 2.68 5.51 1.01
C TYR A 72 2.07 4.47 0.08
N ALA A 73 1.79 3.28 0.62
CA ALA A 73 1.13 2.17 -0.06
C ALA A 73 -0.30 1.98 0.49
N GLY A 74 -1.23 1.61 -0.39
CA GLY A 74 -2.48 0.97 0.02
C GLY A 74 -2.22 -0.44 0.56
N THR A 75 -3.07 -0.92 1.47
CA THR A 75 -2.87 -2.21 2.16
C THR A 75 -3.45 -3.42 1.44
N GLY A 76 -4.03 -3.26 0.26
CA GLY A 76 -4.70 -4.36 -0.46
C GLY A 76 -3.79 -5.40 -1.10
N PHE A 77 -2.47 -5.17 -1.12
CA PHE A 77 -1.47 -6.18 -1.45
C PHE A 77 -0.10 -5.79 -0.86
N LEU A 78 0.07 -5.98 0.45
CA LEU A 78 1.20 -5.46 1.23
C LEU A 78 1.84 -6.57 2.09
N LEU A 79 3.12 -6.83 1.87
CA LEU A 79 3.95 -7.70 2.71
C LEU A 79 4.69 -6.86 3.75
N VAL A 80 4.59 -7.26 5.02
CA VAL A 80 5.27 -6.58 6.14
C VAL A 80 5.97 -7.62 7.02
N ARG A 81 7.28 -7.45 7.22
CA ARG A 81 8.07 -8.27 8.13
C ARG A 81 7.84 -7.90 9.59
N ARG A 82 7.96 -8.89 10.47
CA ARG A 82 7.86 -8.75 11.93
C ARG A 82 8.68 -7.59 12.46
N GLU A 83 9.92 -7.47 11.98
CA GLU A 83 10.86 -6.43 12.43
C GLU A 83 10.31 -5.01 12.27
N ALA A 84 9.50 -4.76 11.23
CA ALA A 84 8.88 -3.46 11.00
C ALA A 84 7.85 -3.15 12.09
N TYR A 85 6.97 -4.11 12.41
CA TYR A 85 5.98 -3.95 13.47
C TYR A 85 6.61 -3.75 14.85
N GLU A 86 7.60 -4.57 15.20
CA GLU A 86 8.26 -4.51 16.50
C GLU A 86 9.03 -3.18 16.68
N THR A 87 9.71 -2.74 15.63
CA THR A 87 10.44 -1.47 15.62
C THR A 87 9.50 -0.27 15.66
N ILE A 88 8.41 -0.28 14.87
CA ILE A 88 7.37 0.76 14.94
C ILE A 88 6.77 0.86 16.35
N GLN A 89 6.42 -0.28 16.96
CA GLN A 89 5.83 -0.29 18.30
C GLN A 89 6.81 0.26 19.33
N ARG A 90 8.08 -0.20 19.30
CA ARG A 90 9.11 0.20 20.24
C ARG A 90 9.45 1.68 20.11
N ASP A 91 9.78 2.14 18.91
CA ASP A 91 10.35 3.47 18.67
C ASP A 91 9.29 4.57 18.77
N LEU A 92 8.04 4.27 18.38
CA LEU A 92 6.91 5.20 18.52
C LEU A 92 6.10 4.97 19.80
N GLN A 93 6.54 4.05 20.67
CA GLN A 93 5.90 3.72 21.95
C GLN A 93 4.39 3.46 21.82
N LEU A 94 3.98 2.71 20.79
CA LEU A 94 2.56 2.42 20.57
C LEU A 94 2.00 1.58 21.73
N PRO A 95 0.81 1.95 22.26
CA PRO A 95 0.25 1.28 23.43
C PRO A 95 -0.28 -0.11 23.07
N LEU A 96 -0.39 -0.96 24.10
CA LEU A 96 -1.26 -2.13 24.06
C LEU A 96 -2.69 -1.67 24.39
N CYS A 97 -3.60 -1.80 23.42
CA CYS A 97 -5.01 -1.50 23.58
C CYS A 97 -5.79 -2.74 24.01
N ASN A 98 -6.98 -2.53 24.57
CA ASN A 98 -7.98 -3.56 24.88
C ASN A 98 -7.59 -4.61 25.94
N GLU A 99 -6.53 -4.39 26.71
CA GLU A 99 -6.05 -5.32 27.75
C GLU A 99 -7.12 -5.71 28.79
N ARG A 100 -8.09 -4.82 29.04
CA ARG A 100 -9.14 -5.02 30.05
C ARG A 100 -10.28 -5.93 29.61
N PHE A 101 -10.36 -6.30 28.33
CA PHE A 101 -11.51 -7.03 27.78
C PHE A 101 -11.29 -8.56 27.72
N GLY A 102 -10.23 -9.09 28.34
CA GLY A 102 -9.96 -10.54 28.44
C GLY A 102 -9.54 -11.21 27.13
N GLY A 103 -9.48 -10.45 26.03
CA GLY A 103 -8.93 -10.87 24.74
C GLY A 103 -7.44 -10.56 24.61
N ARG A 104 -6.86 -10.93 23.46
CA ARG A 104 -5.48 -10.53 23.13
C ARG A 104 -5.41 -9.00 22.96
N PRO A 105 -4.44 -8.33 23.59
CA PRO A 105 -4.21 -6.90 23.39
C PRO A 105 -3.92 -6.59 21.92
N MET A 106 -4.30 -5.39 21.49
CA MET A 106 -4.09 -4.91 20.13
C MET A 106 -3.11 -3.75 20.12
N VAL A 107 -2.13 -3.78 19.21
CA VAL A 107 -1.28 -2.61 18.93
C VAL A 107 -1.90 -1.83 17.77
N PRO A 108 -2.14 -0.51 17.89
CA PRO A 108 -2.86 0.29 16.92
C PRO A 108 -1.97 0.73 15.73
N TYR A 109 -1.30 -0.21 15.06
CA TYR A 109 -0.38 0.07 13.94
C TYR A 109 -1.02 0.90 12.82
N PHE A 110 -2.29 0.63 12.53
CA PHE A 110 -3.09 1.23 11.46
C PHE A 110 -4.04 2.32 11.96
N GLN A 111 -3.88 2.83 13.17
CA GLN A 111 -4.75 3.90 13.65
C GLN A 111 -4.57 5.16 12.78
N PRO A 112 -5.65 5.74 12.20
CA PRO A 112 -5.55 6.98 11.43
C PRO A 112 -4.86 8.10 12.22
N MET A 113 -4.21 9.03 11.51
CA MET A 113 -3.48 10.13 12.15
C MET A 113 -3.63 11.44 11.39
N SER A 114 -3.49 12.56 12.12
CA SER A 114 -3.22 13.86 11.51
C SER A 114 -1.71 14.06 11.39
N HIS A 115 -1.23 14.36 10.18
CA HIS A 115 0.18 14.54 9.88
C HIS A 115 0.43 15.98 9.39
N PRO A 116 1.37 16.74 9.98
CA PRO A 116 1.67 18.09 9.50
C PRO A 116 2.29 18.03 8.11
N GLU A 117 1.77 18.81 7.18
CA GLU A 117 2.36 18.97 5.86
C GLU A 117 3.41 20.07 5.91
N SER A 118 4.62 19.77 5.43
CA SER A 118 5.71 20.74 5.32
C SER A 118 6.00 20.96 3.85
N VAL A 119 5.83 22.19 3.36
CA VAL A 119 6.25 22.59 2.01
C VAL A 119 7.40 23.57 2.19
N ASP A 120 8.57 23.25 1.65
CA ASP A 120 9.78 24.09 1.73
C ASP A 120 10.19 24.51 3.16
N GLY A 121 9.89 23.67 4.15
CA GLY A 121 10.23 23.91 5.56
C GLY A 121 9.22 24.78 6.32
N GLU A 122 8.16 25.24 5.67
CA GLU A 122 7.03 25.91 6.34
C GLU A 122 5.86 24.94 6.54
N VAL A 123 5.19 25.04 7.69
CA VAL A 123 4.01 24.22 8.02
C VAL A 123 2.83 24.72 7.18
N GLY A 124 2.56 24.03 6.07
CA GLY A 124 1.51 24.37 5.11
C GLY A 124 0.11 23.93 5.55
N GLY A 125 0.01 23.00 6.50
CA GLY A 125 -1.27 22.51 7.02
C GLY A 125 -1.17 21.13 7.69
N HIS A 126 -2.29 20.42 7.75
CA HIS A 126 -2.36 19.04 8.22
C HIS A 126 -3.07 18.16 7.19
N TRP A 127 -2.48 16.99 6.93
CA TRP A 127 -3.08 15.92 6.16
C TRP A 127 -3.65 14.85 7.09
N TYR A 128 -4.93 14.54 6.96
CA TYR A 128 -5.53 13.37 7.58
C TYR A 128 -5.15 12.09 6.82
N LEU A 129 -4.30 11.27 7.42
CA LEU A 129 -3.89 9.98 6.90
C LEU A 129 -4.88 8.90 7.36
N ALA A 130 -5.49 8.21 6.39
CA ALA A 130 -6.26 6.98 6.61
C ALA A 130 -5.37 5.84 7.12
N GLU A 131 -5.95 4.68 7.42
CA GLU A 131 -5.28 3.60 8.15
C GLU A 131 -4.02 3.07 7.46
N ASP A 132 -4.05 2.98 6.14
CA ASP A 132 -2.97 2.49 5.27
C ASP A 132 -1.78 3.45 5.25
N PHE A 133 -2.04 4.73 4.98
CA PHE A 133 -1.02 5.77 4.93
C PHE A 133 -0.51 6.12 6.32
N ALA A 134 -1.35 6.03 7.35
CA ALA A 134 -0.93 6.20 8.73
C ALA A 134 0.05 5.09 9.13
N PHE A 135 -0.18 3.83 8.73
CA PHE A 135 0.81 2.77 8.93
C PHE A 135 2.12 3.07 8.21
N CYS A 136 2.07 3.45 6.93
CA CYS A 136 3.25 3.80 6.16
C CYS A 136 4.04 4.97 6.78
N GLN A 137 3.32 6.00 7.28
CA GLN A 137 3.95 7.13 7.96
C GLN A 137 4.62 6.73 9.27
N ARG A 138 4.01 5.84 10.06
CA ARG A 138 4.67 5.28 11.26
C ARG A 138 5.92 4.49 10.90
N ALA A 139 5.85 3.66 9.85
CA ALA A 139 7.01 2.93 9.37
C ALA A 139 8.18 3.87 9.00
N ARG A 140 7.88 4.96 8.29
CA ARG A 140 8.86 5.99 7.94
C ARG A 140 9.43 6.71 9.15
N GLN A 141 8.59 7.06 10.13
CA GLN A 141 9.05 7.64 11.40
C GLN A 141 9.96 6.69 12.19
N ALA A 142 9.76 5.38 12.04
CA ALA A 142 10.62 4.33 12.59
C ALA A 142 11.83 3.99 11.70
N GLY A 143 12.10 4.79 10.66
CA GLY A 143 13.27 4.66 9.79
C GLY A 143 13.14 3.67 8.63
N PHE A 144 11.96 3.09 8.40
CA PHE A 144 11.74 2.19 7.28
C PHE A 144 11.36 2.93 5.99
N LYS A 145 11.73 2.30 4.88
CA LYS A 145 11.25 2.65 3.54
C LYS A 145 10.09 1.75 3.16
N VAL A 146 9.17 2.29 2.37
CA VAL A 146 8.07 1.52 1.78
C VAL A 146 8.40 1.29 0.31
N TYR A 147 8.44 0.04 -0.09
CA TYR A 147 8.74 -0.33 -1.48
C TYR A 147 7.50 -0.85 -2.21
N ALA A 148 7.52 -0.72 -3.52
CA ALA A 148 6.58 -1.37 -4.41
C ALA A 148 7.33 -2.14 -5.49
N ASP A 149 6.94 -3.38 -5.77
CA ASP A 149 7.39 -4.05 -6.99
C ASP A 149 6.43 -3.72 -8.13
N THR A 150 6.85 -2.85 -9.04
CA THR A 150 5.99 -2.39 -10.15
C THR A 150 5.85 -3.42 -11.28
N ARG A 151 6.46 -4.61 -11.13
CA ARG A 151 6.22 -5.77 -12.01
C ARG A 151 4.98 -6.57 -11.60
N VAL A 152 4.54 -6.43 -10.35
CA VAL A 152 3.36 -7.13 -9.79
C VAL A 152 2.09 -6.51 -10.34
N ARG A 153 1.40 -7.23 -11.23
CA ARG A 153 0.18 -6.76 -11.89
C ARG A 153 -1.06 -7.20 -11.11
N LEU A 154 -1.72 -6.23 -10.49
CA LEU A 154 -2.92 -6.46 -9.68
C LEU A 154 -4.18 -6.01 -10.42
N MET A 155 -5.27 -6.71 -10.16
CA MET A 155 -6.63 -6.32 -10.56
C MET A 155 -7.41 -5.86 -9.33
N HIS A 156 -8.06 -4.70 -9.37
CA HIS A 156 -8.95 -4.26 -8.29
C HIS A 156 -10.40 -4.43 -8.76
N TYR A 157 -11.15 -5.38 -8.21
CA TYR A 157 -12.48 -5.77 -8.71
C TYR A 157 -13.60 -4.90 -8.16
N GLY A 158 -14.25 -4.11 -9.04
CA GLY A 158 -15.51 -3.43 -8.78
C GLY A 158 -16.59 -3.90 -9.76
N ASN A 159 -17.20 -2.97 -10.50
CA ASN A 159 -18.11 -3.33 -11.61
C ASN A 159 -17.39 -4.09 -12.74
N TYR A 160 -16.07 -3.93 -12.84
CA TYR A 160 -15.15 -4.70 -13.65
C TYR A 160 -13.79 -4.74 -12.92
N GLY A 161 -12.83 -5.50 -13.44
CA GLY A 161 -11.46 -5.50 -12.90
C GLY A 161 -10.70 -4.29 -13.42
N TYR A 162 -10.30 -3.39 -12.51
CA TYR A 162 -9.48 -2.22 -12.83
C TYR A 162 -7.98 -2.58 -12.77
N SER A 163 -7.20 -2.13 -13.74
CA SER A 163 -5.74 -2.35 -13.87
C SER A 163 -5.00 -1.00 -14.05
N TRP A 164 -3.67 -1.00 -14.18
CA TRP A 164 -2.84 0.21 -14.33
C TRP A 164 -3.34 1.18 -15.40
N GLU A 165 -3.86 0.65 -16.50
CA GLU A 165 -4.41 1.42 -17.62
C GLU A 165 -5.58 2.30 -17.18
N ASP A 166 -6.40 1.85 -16.22
CA ASP A 166 -7.53 2.63 -15.68
C ASP A 166 -7.08 3.82 -14.82
N ALA A 167 -5.87 3.76 -14.27
CA ALA A 167 -5.28 4.89 -13.55
C ALA A 167 -4.66 5.93 -14.49
N GLY A 168 -3.99 5.48 -15.56
CA GLY A 168 -3.18 6.36 -16.41
C GLY A 168 -3.83 6.80 -17.72
N MET A 169 -4.55 5.91 -18.39
CA MET A 169 -5.00 6.13 -19.77
C MET A 169 -6.34 6.88 -19.85
N GLU A 170 -6.55 7.57 -20.97
CA GLU A 170 -7.87 8.08 -21.32
C GLU A 170 -8.68 7.00 -22.03
N LEU A 171 -9.92 6.81 -21.58
CA LEU A 171 -10.88 5.97 -22.28
C LEU A 171 -11.25 6.63 -23.61
N GLN A 172 -10.76 6.06 -24.71
CA GLN A 172 -11.09 6.54 -26.04
C GLN A 172 -12.59 6.32 -26.34
N ARG A 173 -13.32 7.41 -26.55
CA ARG A 173 -14.74 7.41 -26.93
C ARG A 173 -14.88 7.77 -28.40
N TYR A 174 -15.33 6.83 -29.21
CA TYR A 174 -15.59 7.08 -30.63
C TYR A 174 -16.98 7.69 -30.85
N ARG A 175 -17.07 8.72 -31.71
CA ARG A 175 -18.37 9.28 -32.14
C ARG A 175 -19.21 8.28 -32.93
N THR A 176 -18.53 7.44 -33.72
CA THR A 176 -19.14 6.34 -34.47
C THR A 176 -18.42 5.06 -34.04
N PHE A 177 -19.16 4.10 -33.53
CA PHE A 177 -18.65 2.80 -33.11
C PHE A 177 -19.30 1.71 -33.97
N HIS A 178 -18.47 0.97 -34.72
CA HIS A 178 -18.93 -0.14 -35.55
C HIS A 178 -18.88 -1.43 -34.74
N PHE A 179 -20.03 -1.78 -34.14
CA PHE A 179 -20.18 -3.07 -33.48
C PHE A 179 -20.50 -4.15 -34.53
N HIS A 180 -19.56 -5.08 -34.74
CA HIS A 180 -19.75 -6.21 -35.63
C HIS A 180 -20.47 -7.34 -34.88
N THR A 181 -21.67 -7.69 -35.33
CA THR A 181 -22.55 -8.69 -34.69
C THR A 181 -22.31 -10.12 -35.18
N LYS A 182 -21.26 -10.35 -36.00
CA LYS A 182 -20.91 -11.62 -36.64
C LYS A 182 -19.41 -11.82 -36.62
#